data_AF-A0A7C1VVZ4-F1
#
_entry.id   AF-A0A7C1VVZ4-F1
#
_cell.length_a   1.000
_cell.length_b   1.000
_cell.length_c   1.000
_cell.angle_alpha   90.00
_cell.angle_beta   90.00
_cell.angle_gamma   90.00
#
_symmetry.space_group_name_H-M   'P 1'
#
loop_
_entity.id
_entity.type
_entity.pdbx_description
1 polymer ?
#
loop_
_entity_poly.entity_id
_entity_poly.type
_entity_poly.pdbx_seq_one_letter_code
_entity_poly.pdbx_strand_id
1 'polypeptide(L)'
;MQIGYSVEHKGTSIFDANMLKLKKDEKARICVLQDKVTVGLSHWVDFGKDNKSTGYYKCLAKYEEVYGAGGNGSDPQNCPFCKHGVKNGKIGQVSRRFVTNIIKYVTDLKGKPRVPLNVDAMVWRFGDDKYNRIVDIVENYGVIQQIDLGILCENEGYQRFQIDPIKLEECLWLNSGEEIKKAVAELFNTSKVEVAKLELLLGQEVSKEIALEYTNNIMGISSIAEPVSDVQKLLDGTPTVTGTKLQSSDSEKPPKEPIKTQDFSDLLNT
;
A
#
# COMPACT_ATOMS: atom_id res chain seq x y z
N MET A 1 -1.78 25.28 -31.70
CA MET A 1 -0.72 24.30 -31.40
C MET A 1 -1.39 23.16 -30.63
N GLN A 2 -1.69 22.06 -31.30
CA GLN A 2 -2.31 20.88 -30.71
C GLN A 2 -1.20 20.18 -29.93
N ILE A 3 -1.24 20.20 -28.59
CA ILE A 3 -0.35 19.36 -27.79
C ILE A 3 -0.67 17.94 -28.24
N GLY A 4 0.33 17.21 -28.73
CA GLY A 4 0.17 15.80 -29.04
C GLY A 4 -0.13 15.05 -27.74
N TYR A 5 -1.40 14.98 -27.37
CA TYR A 5 -1.91 14.13 -26.30
C TYR A 5 -1.86 12.67 -26.78
N SER A 6 -0.68 12.22 -27.20
CA SER A 6 -0.47 10.85 -27.65
C SER A 6 -0.80 9.89 -26.51
N VAL A 7 -1.23 8.69 -26.88
CA VAL A 7 -1.53 7.58 -25.96
C VAL A 7 -0.36 7.32 -24.99
N GLU A 8 0.87 7.67 -25.38
CA GLU A 8 2.09 7.58 -24.57
C GLU A 8 2.05 8.41 -23.28
N HIS A 9 1.24 9.47 -23.23
CA HIS A 9 1.09 10.32 -22.04
C HIS A 9 -0.07 9.88 -21.14
N LYS A 10 -1.00 9.07 -21.68
CA LYS A 10 -2.14 8.53 -20.97
C LYS A 10 -1.73 7.16 -20.40
N GLY A 11 -1.05 7.16 -19.25
CA GLY A 11 -0.50 5.96 -18.60
C GLY A 11 -1.53 4.92 -18.11
N THR A 12 -2.71 4.81 -18.73
CA THR A 12 -3.94 4.33 -18.07
C THR A 12 -4.67 3.16 -18.72
N SER A 13 -4.20 2.49 -19.79
CA SER A 13 -5.04 1.42 -20.37
C SER A 13 -4.84 0.03 -19.75
N ILE A 14 -3.59 -0.38 -19.46
CA ILE A 14 -3.33 -1.77 -19.04
C ILE A 14 -3.32 -1.95 -17.51
N PHE A 15 -2.96 -0.90 -16.76
CA PHE A 15 -2.77 -1.02 -15.30
C PHE A 15 -3.96 -0.58 -14.46
N ASP A 16 -4.97 0.02 -15.10
CA ASP A 16 -6.19 0.49 -14.44
C ASP A 16 -7.03 -0.65 -13.85
N ALA A 17 -6.81 -1.90 -14.28
CA ALA A 17 -7.52 -3.08 -13.82
C ALA A 17 -7.02 -3.57 -12.44
N ASN A 18 -5.73 -3.41 -12.16
CA ASN A 18 -5.12 -3.92 -10.92
C ASN A 18 -4.86 -2.81 -9.88
N MET A 19 -5.27 -1.57 -10.17
CA MET A 19 -5.20 -0.48 -9.20
C MET A 19 -6.28 -0.60 -8.14
N LEU A 20 -5.94 -0.28 -6.89
CA LEU A 20 -6.90 -0.15 -5.81
C LEU A 20 -7.95 0.91 -6.18
N LYS A 21 -9.17 0.43 -6.41
CA LYS A 21 -10.36 1.25 -6.66
C LYS A 21 -11.45 0.84 -5.68
N LEU A 22 -12.03 1.83 -5.02
CA LEU A 22 -13.12 1.66 -4.07
C LEU A 22 -14.25 2.63 -4.42
N LYS A 23 -15.49 2.20 -4.17
CA LYS A 23 -16.67 3.07 -4.25
C LYS A 23 -16.69 4.06 -3.11
N LYS A 24 -17.45 5.14 -3.27
CA LYS A 24 -17.63 6.10 -2.18
C LYS A 24 -18.20 5.38 -0.94
N ASP A 25 -17.64 5.70 0.21
CA ASP A 25 -17.95 5.15 1.54
C ASP A 25 -17.63 3.64 1.69
N GLU A 26 -17.03 3.01 0.68
CA GLU A 26 -16.54 1.64 0.77
C GLU A 26 -15.32 1.58 1.69
N LYS A 27 -15.32 0.57 2.55
CA LYS A 27 -14.21 0.24 3.43
C LYS A 27 -13.44 -0.94 2.87
N ALA A 28 -12.12 -0.86 2.92
CA ALA A 28 -11.23 -1.97 2.64
C ALA A 28 -10.22 -2.10 3.77
N ARG A 29 -9.51 -3.22 3.75
CA ARG A 29 -8.37 -3.46 4.61
C ARG A 29 -7.23 -3.98 3.75
N ILE A 30 -6.04 -3.42 3.94
CA ILE A 30 -4.87 -3.75 3.14
C ILE A 30 -3.67 -4.06 4.03
N CYS A 31 -2.67 -4.71 3.45
CA CYS A 31 -1.35 -4.90 4.01
C CYS A 31 -0.30 -4.52 2.95
N VAL A 32 0.76 -3.81 3.36
CA VAL A 32 1.87 -3.42 2.49
C VAL A 32 2.99 -4.44 2.67
N LEU A 33 3.14 -5.35 1.69
CA LEU A 33 4.18 -6.38 1.74
C LEU A 33 5.44 -6.01 0.96
N GLN A 34 5.39 -4.98 0.11
CA GLN A 34 6.56 -4.56 -0.65
C GLN A 34 7.59 -3.90 0.27
N ASP A 35 8.87 -4.15 -0.02
CA ASP A 35 10.03 -3.57 0.67
C ASP A 35 10.43 -2.20 0.12
N LYS A 36 9.76 -1.75 -0.94
CA LYS A 36 10.09 -0.56 -1.72
C LYS A 36 8.84 0.17 -2.17
N VAL A 37 8.94 1.48 -2.24
CA VAL A 37 7.95 2.34 -2.89
C VAL A 37 8.59 3.01 -4.08
N THR A 38 7.91 2.97 -5.22
CA THR A 38 8.31 3.72 -6.40
C THR A 38 7.73 5.12 -6.30
N VAL A 39 8.53 6.14 -6.63
CA VAL A 39 8.09 7.55 -6.63
C VAL A 39 8.41 8.21 -7.97
N GLY A 40 7.53 9.11 -8.38
CA GLY A 40 7.77 9.96 -9.54
C GLY A 40 6.83 11.16 -9.56
N LEU A 41 6.85 11.91 -10.66
CA LEU A 41 6.16 13.19 -10.77
C LEU A 41 4.94 13.11 -11.69
N SER A 42 3.84 13.76 -11.32
CA SER A 42 2.64 13.80 -12.15
C SER A 42 1.96 15.16 -12.15
N HIS A 43 1.23 15.44 -13.22
CA HIS A 43 0.27 16.53 -13.30
C HIS A 43 -1.14 15.98 -13.23
N TRP A 44 -1.99 16.62 -12.43
CA TRP A 44 -3.43 16.52 -12.64
C TRP A 44 -3.82 17.41 -13.83
N VAL A 45 -4.52 16.86 -14.80
CA VAL A 45 -5.00 17.63 -15.96
C VAL A 45 -6.51 17.47 -16.07
N ASP A 46 -7.23 18.59 -16.12
CA ASP A 46 -8.67 18.62 -16.34
C ASP A 46 -8.98 19.21 -17.71
N PHE A 47 -9.53 18.37 -18.59
CA PHE A 47 -9.93 18.78 -19.95
C PHE A 47 -11.39 19.24 -20.03
N GLY A 48 -12.12 19.29 -18.91
CA GLY A 48 -13.50 19.74 -18.87
C GLY A 48 -14.52 18.67 -19.26
N LYS A 49 -15.67 19.13 -19.80
CA LYS A 49 -16.99 18.46 -19.79
C LYS A 49 -17.06 17.02 -20.30
N ASP A 50 -16.08 16.56 -21.05
CA ASP A 50 -16.13 15.22 -21.64
C ASP A 50 -15.64 14.14 -20.66
N ASN A 51 -14.99 14.50 -19.54
CA ASN A 51 -14.40 13.65 -18.48
C ASN A 51 -13.45 12.52 -18.92
N LYS A 52 -13.44 12.16 -20.21
CA LYS A 52 -12.71 11.03 -20.80
C LYS A 52 -11.21 11.26 -20.85
N SER A 53 -10.74 12.48 -20.59
CA SER A 53 -9.33 12.86 -20.65
C SER A 53 -8.81 13.41 -19.32
N THR A 54 -9.65 13.62 -18.32
CA THR A 54 -9.22 14.15 -17.02
C THR A 54 -8.51 13.07 -16.21
N GLY A 55 -7.36 13.39 -15.63
CA GLY A 55 -6.57 12.39 -14.90
C GLY A 55 -5.15 12.82 -14.57
N TYR A 56 -4.36 11.83 -14.13
CA TYR A 56 -2.95 12.00 -13.83
C TYR A 56 -2.10 11.69 -15.06
N TYR A 57 -1.25 12.65 -15.42
CA TYR A 57 -0.34 12.57 -16.55
C TYR A 57 1.11 12.60 -16.06
N LYS A 58 1.96 11.86 -16.76
CA LYS A 58 3.39 11.80 -16.51
C LYS A 58 4.00 13.21 -16.56
N CYS A 59 4.68 13.63 -15.49
CA CYS A 59 5.51 14.83 -15.51
C CYS A 59 6.94 14.43 -15.91
N LEU A 60 7.52 15.17 -16.86
CA LEU A 60 8.88 14.97 -17.37
C LEU A 60 9.86 16.01 -16.78
N ALA A 61 9.48 16.60 -15.64
CA ALA A 61 10.32 17.55 -14.94
C ALA A 61 11.45 16.80 -14.23
N LYS A 62 12.63 17.40 -14.19
CA LYS A 62 13.67 16.93 -13.28
C LYS A 62 13.22 17.17 -11.83
N TYR A 63 13.44 16.19 -10.97
CA TYR A 63 12.99 16.27 -9.59
C TYR A 63 13.61 17.47 -8.86
N GLU A 64 14.88 17.73 -9.09
CA GLU A 64 15.66 18.78 -8.45
C GLU A 64 15.16 20.19 -8.84
N GLU A 65 14.69 20.36 -10.08
CA GLU A 65 14.12 21.63 -10.54
C GLU A 65 12.78 21.94 -9.86
N VAL A 66 12.03 20.89 -9.49
CA VAL A 66 10.71 21.02 -8.86
C VAL A 66 10.82 21.10 -7.34
N TYR A 67 11.61 20.22 -6.73
CA TYR A 67 11.66 19.96 -5.29
C TYR A 67 13.05 20.12 -4.67
N GLY A 68 14.09 20.40 -5.45
CA GLY A 68 15.44 20.68 -4.95
C GLY A 68 15.55 22.06 -4.31
N ALA A 69 16.72 22.35 -3.75
CA ALA A 69 17.01 23.66 -3.15
C ALA A 69 16.92 24.77 -4.22
N GLY A 70 15.96 25.68 -4.06
CA GLY A 70 15.69 26.74 -5.04
C GLY A 70 14.75 26.34 -6.18
N GLY A 71 14.19 25.13 -6.15
CA GLY A 71 13.16 24.69 -7.10
C GLY A 71 11.91 25.57 -7.03
N ASN A 72 11.28 25.79 -8.18
CA ASN A 72 10.11 26.69 -8.29
C ASN A 72 8.78 25.92 -8.44
N GLY A 73 8.79 24.61 -8.22
CA GLY A 73 7.63 23.75 -8.39
C GLY A 73 7.28 23.41 -9.85
N SER A 74 8.17 23.70 -10.82
CA SER A 74 7.96 23.39 -12.23
C SER A 74 9.27 23.26 -13.02
N ASP A 75 9.21 22.58 -14.16
CA ASP A 75 10.32 22.50 -15.12
C ASP A 75 9.79 22.69 -16.57
N PRO A 76 9.57 23.94 -17.00
CA PRO A 76 9.07 24.25 -18.35
C PRO A 76 10.03 23.88 -19.48
N GLN A 77 11.31 23.60 -19.18
CA GLN A 77 12.31 23.24 -20.19
C GLN A 77 12.17 21.78 -20.58
N ASN A 78 11.98 20.88 -19.60
CA ASN A 78 11.89 19.43 -19.87
C ASN A 78 10.44 18.93 -19.93
N CYS A 79 9.48 19.62 -19.32
CA CYS A 79 8.08 19.16 -19.28
C CYS A 79 7.11 20.10 -20.01
N PRO A 80 6.44 19.62 -21.09
CA PRO A 80 5.38 20.37 -21.76
C PRO A 80 4.23 20.75 -20.83
N PHE A 81 3.86 19.89 -19.88
CA PHE A 81 2.79 20.19 -18.92
C PHE A 81 3.20 21.30 -17.95
N CYS A 82 4.43 21.32 -17.43
CA CYS A 82 4.97 22.45 -16.67
C CYS A 82 4.90 23.75 -17.49
N LYS A 83 5.34 23.70 -18.75
CA LYS A 83 5.33 24.86 -19.66
C LYS A 83 3.93 25.42 -19.91
N HIS A 84 2.92 24.57 -19.98
CA HIS A 84 1.53 24.98 -20.21
C HIS A 84 0.78 25.33 -18.91
N GLY A 85 1.08 24.66 -17.79
CA GLY A 85 0.49 24.93 -16.49
C GLY A 85 0.78 26.34 -16.00
N VAL A 86 2.02 26.80 -16.17
CA VAL A 86 2.44 28.19 -15.89
C VAL A 86 1.62 29.21 -16.70
N LYS A 87 1.13 28.85 -17.89
CA LYS A 87 0.46 29.78 -18.80
C LYS A 87 -1.07 29.81 -18.66
N ASN A 88 -1.72 28.68 -18.39
CA ASN A 88 -3.15 28.52 -18.64
C ASN A 88 -3.97 28.01 -17.44
N GLY A 89 -3.36 27.69 -16.30
CA GLY A 89 -4.06 27.30 -15.06
C GLY A 89 -4.91 26.02 -15.08
N LYS A 90 -5.12 25.38 -16.25
CA LYS A 90 -5.89 24.13 -16.42
C LYS A 90 -5.10 22.85 -16.12
N ILE A 91 -3.77 22.99 -15.97
CA ILE A 91 -2.88 21.90 -15.59
C ILE A 91 -2.48 22.18 -14.16
N GLY A 92 -2.79 21.24 -13.27
CA GLY A 92 -2.38 21.30 -11.87
C GLY A 92 -0.86 21.35 -11.74
N GLN A 93 -0.41 21.89 -10.61
CA GLN A 93 1.01 21.90 -10.26
C GLN A 93 1.58 20.48 -10.28
N VAL A 94 2.91 20.39 -10.50
CA VAL A 94 3.61 19.12 -10.38
C VAL A 94 3.40 18.58 -8.96
N SER A 95 3.14 17.28 -8.86
CA SER A 95 2.97 16.59 -7.59
C SER A 95 3.73 15.29 -7.58
N ARG A 96 4.32 14.93 -6.43
CA ARG A 96 4.89 13.60 -6.20
C ARG A 96 3.75 12.58 -6.13
N ARG A 97 4.01 11.41 -6.70
CA ARG A 97 3.14 10.24 -6.61
C ARG A 97 3.97 9.04 -6.25
N PHE A 98 3.40 8.24 -5.36
CA PHE A 98 3.96 7.01 -4.86
C PHE A 98 3.14 5.86 -5.40
N VAL A 99 3.80 4.77 -5.74
CA VAL A 99 3.16 3.53 -6.18
C VAL A 99 3.83 2.35 -5.49
N THR A 100 3.02 1.42 -5.01
CA THR A 100 3.49 0.16 -4.42
C THR A 100 2.50 -0.96 -4.64
N ASN A 101 2.97 -2.21 -4.60
CA ASN A 101 2.11 -3.38 -4.54
C ASN A 101 1.62 -3.58 -3.10
N ILE A 102 0.35 -3.97 -2.97
CA ILE A 102 -0.33 -4.23 -1.72
C ILE A 102 -1.08 -5.56 -1.80
N ILE A 103 -1.44 -6.08 -0.64
CA ILE A 103 -2.47 -7.11 -0.50
C ILE A 103 -3.75 -6.44 0.00
N LYS A 104 -4.85 -6.59 -0.74
CA LYS A 104 -6.19 -6.21 -0.30
C LYS A 104 -6.90 -7.45 0.24
N TYR A 105 -7.42 -7.38 1.46
CA TYR A 105 -8.30 -8.43 1.97
C TYR A 105 -9.68 -8.31 1.34
N VAL A 106 -10.30 -9.45 1.02
CA VAL A 106 -11.73 -9.51 0.69
C VAL A 106 -12.51 -9.29 1.98
N THR A 107 -13.33 -8.24 2.01
CA THR A 107 -14.05 -7.82 3.22
C THR A 107 -15.57 -7.91 3.07
N ASP A 108 -16.28 -7.81 4.20
CA ASP A 108 -17.71 -7.52 4.25
C ASP A 108 -17.98 -6.01 4.04
N LEU A 109 -19.26 -5.60 4.07
CA LEU A 109 -19.65 -4.19 3.90
C LEU A 109 -19.13 -3.26 5.01
N LYS A 110 -18.64 -3.81 6.13
CA LYS A 110 -18.07 -3.05 7.24
C LYS A 110 -16.53 -2.97 7.16
N GLY A 111 -15.91 -3.56 6.13
CA GLY A 111 -14.47 -3.63 5.98
C GLY A 111 -13.82 -4.73 6.82
N LYS A 112 -14.60 -5.67 7.39
CA LYS A 112 -14.05 -6.82 8.12
C LYS A 112 -13.67 -7.92 7.13
N PRO A 113 -12.46 -8.49 7.21
CA PRO A 113 -12.06 -9.60 6.35
C PRO A 113 -12.99 -10.80 6.47
N ARG A 114 -13.32 -11.42 5.32
CA ARG A 114 -14.18 -12.60 5.27
C ARG A 114 -13.41 -13.85 5.71
N VAL A 115 -14.16 -14.85 6.18
CA VAL A 115 -13.67 -16.21 6.45
C VAL A 115 -14.39 -17.17 5.49
N PRO A 116 -13.68 -18.01 4.72
CA PRO A 116 -12.21 -18.14 4.66
C PRO A 116 -11.52 -16.86 4.15
N LEU A 117 -10.30 -16.62 4.63
CA LEU A 117 -9.51 -15.45 4.25
C LEU A 117 -9.23 -15.51 2.74
N ASN A 118 -9.61 -14.45 2.04
CA ASN A 118 -9.31 -14.25 0.64
C ASN A 118 -8.61 -12.92 0.46
N VAL A 119 -7.66 -12.87 -0.48
CA VAL A 119 -6.78 -11.74 -0.73
C VAL A 119 -6.61 -11.50 -2.21
N ASP A 120 -6.41 -10.25 -2.59
CA ASP A 120 -6.07 -9.81 -3.93
C ASP A 120 -4.75 -9.04 -3.90
N ALA A 121 -3.83 -9.34 -4.82
CA ALA A 121 -2.66 -8.49 -5.05
C ALA A 121 -3.07 -7.29 -5.93
N MET A 122 -2.82 -6.08 -5.45
CA MET A 122 -3.19 -4.84 -6.13
C MET A 122 -2.05 -3.83 -6.13
N VAL A 123 -2.18 -2.83 -6.99
CA VAL A 123 -1.30 -1.65 -7.01
C VAL A 123 -2.00 -0.49 -6.33
N TRP A 124 -1.32 0.18 -5.40
CA TRP A 124 -1.84 1.38 -4.77
C TRP A 124 -1.01 2.59 -5.20
N ARG A 125 -1.66 3.57 -5.83
CA ARG A 125 -1.09 4.88 -6.15
C ARG A 125 -1.63 5.94 -5.20
N PHE A 126 -0.75 6.72 -4.59
CA PHE A 126 -1.14 7.77 -3.64
C PHE A 126 -0.21 9.00 -3.70
N GLY A 127 -0.62 10.08 -3.03
CA GLY A 127 0.10 11.35 -2.97
C GLY A 127 0.80 11.58 -1.63
N ASP A 128 1.38 12.78 -1.49
CA ASP A 128 2.12 13.19 -0.28
C ASP A 128 1.30 13.09 1.01
N ASP A 129 0.00 13.34 0.95
CA ASP A 129 -0.92 13.25 2.10
C ASP A 129 -0.93 11.84 2.71
N LYS A 130 -0.97 10.81 1.87
CA LYS A 130 -0.93 9.41 2.30
C LYS A 130 0.46 8.95 2.66
N TYR A 131 1.46 9.43 1.94
CA TYR A 131 2.85 9.18 2.27
C TYR A 131 3.14 9.63 3.70
N ASN A 132 2.85 10.90 4.04
CA ASN A 132 3.07 11.45 5.38
C ASN A 132 2.28 10.68 6.43
N ARG A 133 1.01 10.34 6.14
CA ARG A 133 0.19 9.54 7.07
C ARG A 133 0.77 8.14 7.31
N ILE A 134 1.37 7.50 6.30
CA ILE A 134 2.05 6.21 6.48
C ILE A 134 3.29 6.38 7.34
N VAL A 135 4.09 7.43 7.12
CA VAL A 135 5.26 7.75 7.96
C VAL A 135 4.82 7.96 9.41
N ASP A 136 3.76 8.74 9.66
CA ASP A 136 3.22 8.92 11.01
C ASP A 136 2.81 7.57 11.63
N ILE A 137 2.15 6.70 10.87
CA ILE A 137 1.78 5.36 11.35
C ILE A 137 3.04 4.56 11.71
N VAL A 138 4.07 4.61 10.90
CA VAL A 138 5.31 3.87 11.12
C VAL A 138 6.04 4.36 12.36
N GLU A 139 6.10 5.68 12.56
CA GLU A 139 6.70 6.29 13.75
C GLU A 139 5.97 5.90 15.03
N ASN A 140 4.64 5.75 14.97
CA ASN A 140 3.82 5.46 16.15
C ASN A 140 3.60 3.97 16.44
N TYR A 141 3.66 3.11 15.41
CA TYR A 141 3.27 1.70 15.51
C TYR A 141 4.36 0.72 15.04
N GLY A 142 5.44 1.20 14.42
CA GLY A 142 6.56 0.38 13.97
C GLY A 142 6.51 0.03 12.47
N VAL A 143 7.00 -1.15 12.12
CA VAL A 143 7.23 -1.55 10.72
C VAL A 143 5.92 -1.71 9.95
N ILE A 144 5.76 -1.03 8.81
CA ILE A 144 4.50 -1.02 8.04
C ILE A 144 4.05 -2.42 7.58
N GLN A 145 4.99 -3.34 7.32
CA GLN A 145 4.67 -4.73 6.97
C GLN A 145 3.91 -5.48 8.06
N GLN A 146 3.98 -5.03 9.31
CA GLN A 146 3.32 -5.66 10.45
C GLN A 146 1.97 -5.03 10.77
N ILE A 147 1.62 -3.95 10.08
CA ILE A 147 0.45 -3.12 10.37
C ILE A 147 -0.51 -3.23 9.20
N ASP A 148 -1.68 -3.81 9.45
CA ASP A 148 -2.77 -3.73 8.49
C ASP A 148 -3.35 -2.32 8.51
N LEU A 149 -3.72 -1.81 7.33
CA LEU A 149 -4.33 -0.49 7.19
C LEU A 149 -5.82 -0.64 6.86
N GLY A 150 -6.67 0.05 7.63
CA GLY A 150 -8.04 0.32 7.26
C GLY A 150 -8.09 1.46 6.24
N ILE A 151 -8.84 1.26 5.16
CA ILE A 151 -9.03 2.25 4.11
C ILE A 151 -10.51 2.58 4.00
N LEU A 152 -10.84 3.87 3.96
CA LEU A 152 -12.17 4.38 3.62
C LEU A 152 -12.07 5.27 2.38
N CYS A 153 -12.92 5.05 1.38
CA CYS A 153 -12.98 5.93 0.20
C CYS A 153 -13.97 7.08 0.41
N GLU A 154 -13.46 8.30 0.58
CA GLU A 154 -14.29 9.49 0.77
C GLU A 154 -14.87 10.02 -0.55
N ASN A 155 -14.17 9.76 -1.67
CA ASN A 155 -14.57 10.21 -2.99
C ASN A 155 -14.12 9.24 -4.09
N GLU A 156 -15.10 8.57 -4.71
CA GLU A 156 -14.88 7.61 -5.79
C GLU A 156 -14.28 8.23 -7.06
N GLY A 157 -14.73 9.42 -7.46
CA GLY A 157 -14.26 10.07 -8.69
C GLY A 157 -12.77 10.41 -8.67
N TYR A 158 -12.25 10.75 -7.49
CA TYR A 158 -10.85 11.09 -7.28
C TYR A 158 -10.04 9.99 -6.57
N GLN A 159 -10.70 8.90 -6.15
CA GLN A 159 -10.13 7.86 -5.29
C GLN A 159 -9.42 8.46 -4.06
N ARG A 160 -10.10 9.38 -3.36
CA ARG A 160 -9.61 9.96 -2.11
C ARG A 160 -9.85 8.98 -0.99
N PHE A 161 -8.76 8.49 -0.41
CA PHE A 161 -8.82 7.57 0.71
C PHE A 161 -8.60 8.30 2.04
N GLN A 162 -9.13 7.77 3.12
CA GLN A 162 -8.65 7.96 4.48
C GLN A 162 -7.97 6.64 4.89
N ILE A 163 -6.83 6.72 5.59
CA ILE A 163 -6.10 5.54 6.06
C ILE A 163 -5.86 5.63 7.56
N ASP A 164 -6.12 4.53 8.24
CA ASP A 164 -5.93 4.39 9.67
C ASP A 164 -5.31 3.02 10.00
N PRO A 165 -4.39 2.96 10.98
CA PRO A 165 -3.80 1.70 11.39
C PRO A 165 -4.85 0.84 12.09
N ILE A 166 -4.89 -0.44 11.75
CA ILE A 166 -5.61 -1.42 12.56
C ILE A 166 -4.78 -1.70 13.82
N LYS A 167 -5.46 -1.94 14.94
CA LYS A 167 -4.79 -2.30 16.20
C LYS A 167 -3.96 -3.58 16.01
N LEU A 168 -2.79 -3.65 16.64
CA LEU A 168 -1.84 -4.75 16.43
C LEU A 168 -2.42 -6.13 16.74
N GLU A 169 -3.24 -6.25 17.78
CA GLU A 169 -3.95 -7.47 18.16
C GLU A 169 -5.05 -7.88 17.16
N GLU A 170 -5.49 -6.93 16.33
CA GLU A 170 -6.47 -7.17 15.27
C GLU A 170 -5.80 -7.36 13.90
N CYS A 171 -4.51 -7.03 13.73
CA CYS A 171 -3.73 -7.19 12.49
C CYS A 171 -3.74 -8.66 12.01
N LEU A 172 -4.34 -8.93 10.86
CA LEU A 172 -4.46 -10.29 10.35
C LEU A 172 -3.12 -10.80 9.85
N TRP A 173 -2.35 -9.97 9.15
CA TRP A 173 -1.04 -10.40 8.68
C TRP A 173 -0.16 -10.82 9.86
N LEU A 174 0.03 -9.95 10.84
CA LEU A 174 0.87 -10.20 12.00
C LEU A 174 0.44 -11.46 12.77
N ASN A 175 -0.86 -11.59 13.06
CA ASN A 175 -1.42 -12.65 13.89
C ASN A 175 -1.82 -13.92 13.12
N SER A 176 -1.61 -13.97 11.80
CA SER A 176 -1.89 -15.17 11.00
C SER A 176 -0.85 -16.26 11.23
N GLY A 177 -1.30 -17.51 11.12
CA GLY A 177 -0.41 -18.68 11.13
C GLY A 177 0.47 -18.72 9.88
N GLU A 178 1.58 -19.46 9.98
CA GLU A 178 2.62 -19.50 8.95
C GLU A 178 2.11 -19.98 7.58
N GLU A 179 1.15 -20.90 7.57
CA GLU A 179 0.54 -21.41 6.33
C GLU A 179 -0.17 -20.29 5.54
N ILE A 180 -0.88 -19.40 6.23
CA ILE A 180 -1.57 -18.26 5.61
C ILE A 180 -0.54 -17.26 5.10
N LYS A 181 0.48 -16.94 5.91
CA LYS A 181 1.56 -16.02 5.50
C LYS A 181 2.25 -16.52 4.23
N LYS A 182 2.57 -17.81 4.19
CA LYS A 182 3.19 -18.45 3.03
C LYS A 182 2.30 -18.37 1.79
N ALA A 183 1.02 -18.72 1.90
CA ALA A 183 0.09 -18.68 0.78
C ALA A 183 -0.10 -17.26 0.22
N VAL A 184 -0.23 -16.26 1.10
CA VAL A 184 -0.34 -14.85 0.71
C VAL A 184 0.97 -14.33 0.10
N ALA A 185 2.13 -14.71 0.64
CA ALA A 185 3.43 -14.34 0.09
C ALA A 185 3.66 -14.96 -1.30
N GLU A 186 3.25 -16.21 -1.52
CA GLU A 186 3.28 -16.87 -2.81
C GLU A 186 2.36 -16.16 -3.83
N LEU A 187 1.13 -15.83 -3.43
CA LEU A 187 0.23 -15.03 -4.26
C LEU A 187 0.83 -13.66 -4.59
N PHE A 188 1.39 -12.97 -3.60
CA PHE A 188 2.00 -11.67 -3.79
C PHE A 188 3.17 -11.76 -4.78
N ASN A 189 4.06 -12.73 -4.62
CA ASN A 189 5.23 -12.87 -5.48
C ASN A 189 4.87 -13.26 -6.93
N THR A 190 3.80 -14.02 -7.13
CA THR A 190 3.33 -14.42 -8.46
C THR A 190 2.48 -13.35 -9.15
N SER A 191 1.81 -12.49 -8.37
CA SER A 191 0.81 -11.53 -8.89
C SER A 191 1.26 -10.07 -8.83
N LYS A 192 2.34 -9.73 -8.10
CA LYS A 192 2.85 -8.36 -8.01
C LYS A 192 3.26 -7.83 -9.37
N VAL A 193 3.03 -6.54 -9.58
CA VAL A 193 3.52 -5.83 -10.74
C VAL A 193 5.00 -5.52 -10.53
N GLU A 194 5.83 -5.86 -11.52
CA GLU A 194 7.26 -5.59 -11.50
C GLU A 194 7.55 -4.09 -11.33
N VAL A 195 8.62 -3.76 -10.60
CA VAL A 195 9.00 -2.38 -10.30
C VAL A 195 9.14 -1.53 -11.57
N ALA A 196 9.79 -2.06 -12.62
CA ALA A 196 9.92 -1.38 -13.91
C ALA A 196 8.56 -1.02 -14.54
N LYS A 197 7.50 -1.82 -14.31
CA LYS A 197 6.14 -1.52 -14.77
C LYS A 197 5.45 -0.50 -13.87
N LEU A 198 5.71 -0.50 -12.56
CA LEU A 198 5.22 0.53 -11.64
C LEU A 198 5.81 1.90 -11.97
N GLU A 199 7.08 1.97 -12.35
CA GLU A 199 7.76 3.19 -12.78
C GLU A 199 7.10 3.80 -14.02
N LEU A 200 6.56 2.98 -14.93
CA LEU A 200 5.80 3.46 -16.09
C LEU A 200 4.48 4.16 -15.71
N LEU A 201 3.93 3.89 -14.52
CA LEU A 201 2.75 4.59 -13.98
C LEU A 201 3.10 5.98 -13.45
N LEU A 202 4.37 6.19 -13.17
CA LEU A 202 4.90 7.37 -12.56
C LEU A 202 5.61 8.22 -13.60
N GLY A 203 5.87 9.46 -13.20
CA GLY A 203 6.61 10.47 -13.93
C GLY A 203 7.97 10.04 -14.45
N GLN A 204 8.79 11.06 -14.67
CA GLN A 204 10.22 10.86 -14.52
C GLN A 204 10.53 10.20 -13.17
N GLU A 205 11.37 9.18 -13.21
CA GLU A 205 11.94 8.52 -12.04
C GLU A 205 12.79 9.53 -11.26
N VAL A 206 12.76 9.44 -9.94
CA VAL A 206 13.67 10.20 -9.07
C VAL A 206 15.04 9.50 -9.01
N SER A 207 16.06 10.17 -8.46
CA SER A 207 17.33 9.50 -8.21
C SER A 207 17.16 8.34 -7.22
N LYS A 208 18.03 7.33 -7.32
CA LYS A 208 18.02 6.16 -6.44
C LYS A 208 18.10 6.54 -4.96
N GLU A 209 18.87 7.57 -4.63
CA GLU A 209 19.05 8.09 -3.28
C GLU A 209 17.73 8.61 -2.71
N ILE A 210 16.98 9.38 -3.50
CA ILE A 210 15.68 9.93 -3.12
C ILE A 210 14.65 8.81 -2.97
N ALA A 211 14.62 7.85 -3.90
CA ALA A 211 13.72 6.69 -3.80
C ALA A 211 14.00 5.85 -2.54
N LEU A 212 15.29 5.69 -2.19
CA LEU A 212 15.72 4.96 -1.01
C LEU A 212 15.32 5.69 0.28
N GLU A 213 15.48 7.01 0.34
CA GLU A 213 15.03 7.83 1.47
C GLU A 213 13.53 7.62 1.74
N TYR A 214 12.69 7.77 0.72
CA TYR A 214 11.25 7.57 0.87
C TYR A 214 10.88 6.15 1.30
N THR A 215 11.58 5.16 0.73
CA THR A 215 11.41 3.76 1.11
C THR A 215 11.75 3.57 2.58
N ASN A 216 12.93 4.01 3.03
CA ASN A 216 13.37 3.83 4.42
C ASN A 216 12.38 4.41 5.42
N ASN A 217 11.84 5.60 5.15
CA ASN A 217 10.83 6.23 5.99
C ASN A 217 9.54 5.41 6.09
N ILE A 218 9.03 4.87 4.98
CA ILE A 218 7.84 3.99 4.99
C ILE A 218 8.12 2.64 5.65
N MET A 219 9.33 2.14 5.49
CA MET A 219 9.73 0.84 6.04
C MET A 219 10.03 0.92 7.54
N GLY A 220 10.14 2.12 8.11
CA GLY A 220 10.62 2.32 9.48
C GLY A 220 12.07 1.92 9.66
N ILE A 221 12.84 1.86 8.57
CA ILE A 221 14.28 1.60 8.60
C ILE A 221 14.95 2.93 8.94
N SER A 222 15.09 3.20 10.24
CA SER A 222 15.99 4.25 10.70
C SER A 222 17.37 3.98 10.12
N SER A 223 18.01 5.00 9.55
CA SER A 223 19.38 4.96 9.00
C SER A 223 20.47 4.58 10.03
N ILE A 224 20.08 4.19 11.24
CA ILE A 224 20.92 3.80 12.38
C ILE A 224 20.73 2.32 12.76
N ALA A 225 19.77 1.58 12.20
CA ALA A 225 19.53 0.19 12.57
C ALA A 225 20.22 -0.81 11.62
N GLU A 226 21.07 -1.68 12.18
CA GLU A 226 21.65 -2.82 11.48
C GLU A 226 20.58 -3.67 10.77
N PRO A 227 20.89 -4.26 9.60
CA PRO A 227 19.90 -4.91 8.75
C PRO A 227 19.16 -6.03 9.50
N VAL A 228 17.83 -5.93 9.54
CA VAL A 228 16.93 -6.96 10.07
C VAL A 228 17.00 -8.19 9.17
N SER A 229 17.93 -9.09 9.49
CA SER A 229 18.22 -10.29 8.69
C SER A 229 17.06 -11.29 8.58
N ASP A 230 15.97 -11.09 9.32
CA ASP A 230 14.92 -12.10 9.49
C ASP A 230 13.78 -11.99 8.46
N VAL A 231 13.59 -10.83 7.83
CA VAL A 231 12.60 -10.69 6.74
C VAL A 231 13.13 -11.33 5.45
N GLN A 232 14.44 -11.21 5.19
CA GLN A 232 15.09 -11.83 4.03
C GLN A 232 15.10 -13.36 4.13
N LYS A 233 15.26 -13.92 5.34
CA LYS A 233 15.20 -15.39 5.58
C LYS A 233 13.82 -15.99 5.31
N LEU A 234 12.74 -15.23 5.53
CA LEU A 234 11.38 -15.65 5.20
C LEU A 234 11.10 -15.63 3.69
N LEU A 235 11.80 -14.76 2.95
CA LEU A 235 11.66 -14.61 1.49
C LEU A 235 12.55 -15.57 0.70
N ASP A 236 13.73 -15.92 1.21
CA ASP A 236 14.74 -16.71 0.48
C ASP A 236 14.62 -18.24 0.69
N GLY A 237 13.55 -18.70 1.34
CA GLY A 237 13.04 -20.08 1.20
C GLY A 237 14.07 -21.20 1.42
N THR A 238 15.00 -21.05 2.37
CA THR A 238 15.92 -22.15 2.72
C THR A 238 15.55 -22.70 4.10
N PRO A 239 15.04 -23.95 4.21
CA PRO A 239 14.66 -24.53 5.49
C PRO A 239 15.93 -24.83 6.29
N THR A 240 16.23 -24.01 7.30
CA THR A 240 17.25 -24.36 8.28
C THR A 240 16.61 -25.28 9.31
N VAL A 241 16.72 -26.58 9.09
CA VAL A 241 16.42 -27.60 10.09
C VAL A 241 17.53 -27.58 11.13
N THR A 242 17.35 -26.85 12.22
CA THR A 242 18.05 -27.14 13.47
C THR A 242 17.16 -28.03 14.33
N GLY A 243 17.38 -29.33 14.17
CA GLY A 243 16.71 -30.36 14.95
C GLY A 243 16.94 -30.17 16.44
N THR A 244 15.85 -29.92 17.16
CA THR A 244 15.82 -30.19 18.60
C THR A 244 14.98 -31.44 18.79
N LYS A 245 15.64 -32.53 19.21
CA LYS A 245 14.99 -33.78 19.64
C LYS A 245 13.97 -33.45 20.73
N LEU A 246 12.68 -33.62 20.44
CA LEU A 246 11.69 -33.84 21.48
C LEU A 246 11.80 -35.30 21.93
N GLN A 247 12.24 -35.50 23.17
CA GLN A 247 12.07 -36.77 23.87
C GLN A 247 10.58 -36.95 24.20
N SER A 248 10.06 -38.09 23.78
CA SER A 248 8.82 -38.69 24.24
C SER A 248 8.93 -39.07 25.71
N SER A 249 7.94 -38.70 26.51
CA SER A 249 7.59 -39.49 27.70
C SER A 249 6.08 -39.68 27.71
N ASP A 250 5.73 -40.94 27.90
CA ASP A 250 4.43 -41.54 27.75
C ASP A 250 3.41 -41.13 28.83
N SER A 251 2.14 -41.31 28.44
CA SER A 251 1.03 -41.83 29.25
C SER A 251 0.67 -41.11 30.57
N GLU A 252 -0.52 -40.50 30.59
CA GLU A 252 -1.66 -41.03 31.36
C GLU A 252 -2.94 -40.20 31.14
N LYS A 253 -4.06 -40.89 30.94
CA LYS A 253 -5.45 -40.41 30.97
C LYS A 253 -6.27 -41.55 31.61
N PRO A 254 -7.45 -41.31 32.21
CA PRO A 254 -7.98 -40.13 32.92
C PRO A 254 -8.53 -40.55 34.33
N PRO A 255 -9.28 -39.67 35.02
CA PRO A 255 -10.66 -40.10 35.24
C PRO A 255 -11.71 -39.04 34.88
N LYS A 256 -12.86 -39.57 34.48
CA LYS A 256 -14.13 -38.89 34.25
C LYS A 256 -14.75 -38.49 35.58
N GLU A 257 -15.37 -37.32 35.65
CA GLU A 257 -16.70 -37.14 36.29
C GLU A 257 -17.34 -35.81 35.86
N PRO A 258 -18.68 -35.71 35.85
CA PRO A 258 -19.43 -34.68 35.14
C PRO A 258 -19.70 -33.43 36.00
N ILE A 259 -19.45 -32.25 35.45
CA ILE A 259 -19.91 -31.00 36.07
C ILE A 259 -21.33 -30.70 35.55
N LYS A 260 -22.24 -30.61 36.52
CA LYS A 260 -23.67 -30.34 36.38
C LYS A 260 -23.91 -28.93 35.84
N THR A 261 -24.84 -28.82 34.90
CA THR A 261 -25.50 -27.59 34.48
C THR A 261 -26.29 -26.99 35.64
N GLN A 262 -26.05 -25.72 35.97
CA GLN A 262 -26.95 -24.93 36.80
C GLN A 262 -27.83 -24.07 35.91
N ASP A 263 -29.14 -24.23 36.11
CA ASP A 263 -30.22 -23.40 35.61
C ASP A 263 -30.04 -21.94 36.05
N PHE A 264 -30.11 -21.02 35.09
CA PHE A 264 -30.42 -19.62 35.33
C PHE A 264 -31.89 -19.40 35.02
N SER A 265 -32.73 -19.80 35.98
CA SER A 265 -34.07 -19.24 36.16
C SER A 265 -34.16 -18.78 37.62
N ASP A 266 -34.76 -17.61 37.83
CA ASP A 266 -34.99 -16.93 39.11
C ASP A 266 -33.93 -15.89 39.56
N LEU A 267 -33.89 -14.77 38.84
CA LEU A 267 -33.85 -13.45 39.48
C LEU A 267 -34.93 -12.56 38.84
N LEU A 268 -36.17 -12.79 39.29
CA LEU A 268 -37.25 -11.81 39.30
C LEU A 268 -37.09 -10.91 40.54
N ASN A 269 -37.62 -9.68 40.44
CA ASN A 269 -38.01 -8.76 41.52
C ASN A 269 -36.95 -7.76 42.03
N THR A 270 -36.79 -6.65 41.30
CA THR A 270 -37.07 -5.29 41.81
C THR A 270 -37.24 -4.31 40.66
#